data_AF-A0A959S9D6-F1
#
_entry.id   AF-A0A959S9D6-F1
#
_cell.length_a   1.000
_cell.length_b   1.000
_cell.length_c   1.000
_cell.angle_alpha   90.00
_cell.angle_beta   90.00
_cell.angle_gamma   90.00
#
_symmetry.space_group_name_H-M   'P 1'
#
loop_
_entity.id
_entity.type
_entity.pdbx_description
1 polymer ?
#
loop_
_entity_poly.entity_id
_entity_poly.type
_entity_poly.pdbx_seq_one_letter_code
_entity_poly.pdbx_strand_id
1 'polypeptide(L)'
;MQRILSTSALVAIALSASAQNDIDDKARDSASAAMQARAEADTTGKEWTRSGIVNINMTQVSLTNWAAGGYSSVSGIAMFNGTANWKKGRKAWDNSLVLAFGGQQQQDGPTTKTDDRIELNSKYGYELTKSWYLAALAQFKTQFTEGFNVEGDRISNLLSPGYGLLGIGLDYKPNDKFTAFFSPATARLVIVTDETLFGGSTDPELRVYGVKNGNTTELELGGYLRLQYQTELAKNITFMTRGDLFSNYLRNPQNVDVTWETLWTFKVNEWFAATLNTLLIYDHDTNLPKVDAEGIPYAGPATQFKETLGIGLSFKL
;
A
#
# COMPACT_ATOMS: atom_id res chain seq x y z
N MET A 1 38.16 -15.02 -27.57
CA MET A 1 36.73 -14.72 -27.73
C MET A 1 36.20 -14.18 -26.41
N GLN A 2 35.67 -12.95 -26.48
CA GLN A 2 34.78 -12.23 -25.56
C GLN A 2 35.12 -12.14 -24.05
N ARG A 3 35.68 -10.97 -23.70
CA ARG A 3 35.52 -10.29 -22.41
C ARG A 3 34.20 -9.51 -22.44
N ILE A 4 33.42 -9.49 -21.35
CA ILE A 4 32.35 -8.53 -21.16
C ILE A 4 32.57 -7.81 -19.83
N LEU A 5 32.76 -6.50 -19.93
CA LEU A 5 32.84 -5.53 -18.85
C LEU A 5 31.45 -5.36 -18.21
N SER A 6 31.39 -5.30 -16.88
CA SER A 6 30.25 -4.78 -16.13
C SER A 6 30.52 -3.33 -15.72
N THR A 7 29.82 -2.41 -16.37
CA THR A 7 29.91 -0.96 -16.15
C THR A 7 29.03 -0.55 -14.97
N SER A 8 29.64 -0.05 -13.90
CA SER A 8 28.93 0.66 -12.82
C SER A 8 28.66 2.10 -13.26
N ALA A 9 27.38 2.49 -13.38
CA ALA A 9 26.98 3.87 -13.65
C ALA A 9 26.66 4.58 -12.32
N LEU A 10 27.59 5.42 -11.86
CA LEU A 10 27.35 6.44 -10.84
C LEU A 10 26.66 7.64 -11.53
N VAL A 11 25.45 7.99 -11.10
CA VAL A 11 24.79 9.23 -11.54
C VAL A 11 25.13 10.33 -10.52
N ALA A 12 26.03 11.23 -10.92
CA ALA A 12 26.28 12.49 -10.23
C ALA A 12 25.43 13.59 -10.89
N ILE A 13 24.52 14.21 -10.14
CA ILE A 13 23.76 15.38 -10.60
C ILE A 13 24.43 16.62 -10.02
N ALA A 14 25.08 17.41 -10.87
CA ALA A 14 25.60 18.72 -10.54
C ALA A 14 24.48 19.77 -10.67
N LEU A 15 24.18 20.48 -9.58
CA LEU A 15 23.24 21.61 -9.53
C LEU A 15 23.95 22.89 -9.99
N SER A 16 23.36 23.60 -10.94
CA SER A 16 23.67 25.01 -11.22
C SER A 16 22.44 25.82 -10.85
N ALA A 17 22.55 26.65 -9.81
CA ALA A 17 21.48 27.52 -9.35
C ALA A 17 21.66 28.93 -9.96
N SER A 18 20.63 29.41 -10.65
CA SER A 18 20.46 30.82 -10.99
C SER A 18 19.14 31.30 -10.40
N ALA A 19 19.21 32.35 -9.58
CA ALA A 19 18.12 32.88 -8.75
C ALA A 19 17.08 33.69 -9.55
N GLN A 20 15.79 33.49 -9.28
CA GLN A 20 14.72 34.37 -9.77
C GLN A 20 13.48 34.32 -8.87
N ASN A 21 13.52 35.03 -7.73
CA ASN A 21 12.58 34.85 -6.62
C ASN A 21 11.15 35.42 -6.81
N ASP A 22 10.91 36.37 -7.72
CA ASP A 22 9.61 37.08 -7.79
C ASP A 22 8.59 36.52 -8.79
N ILE A 23 9.05 35.72 -9.77
CA ILE A 23 8.15 35.04 -10.73
C ILE A 23 7.61 33.72 -10.15
N ASP A 24 8.32 33.15 -9.16
CA ASP A 24 8.01 31.87 -8.55
C ASP A 24 6.78 31.92 -7.61
N ASP A 25 6.51 33.04 -6.94
CA ASP A 25 5.35 33.13 -6.04
C ASP A 25 4.01 33.09 -6.81
N LYS A 26 3.90 33.82 -7.94
CA LYS A 26 2.70 33.76 -8.81
C LYS A 26 2.56 32.41 -9.52
N ALA A 27 3.67 31.76 -9.86
CA ALA A 27 3.66 30.42 -10.43
C ALA A 27 3.32 29.32 -9.39
N ARG A 28 3.73 29.51 -8.13
CA ARG A 28 3.33 28.66 -7.00
C ARG A 28 1.83 28.78 -6.73
N ASP A 29 1.30 30.00 -6.75
CA ASP A 29 -0.12 30.25 -6.50
C ASP A 29 -1.01 29.65 -7.60
N SER A 30 -0.57 29.69 -8.86
CA SER A 30 -1.29 29.05 -9.98
C SER A 30 -1.19 27.51 -9.97
N ALA A 31 -0.07 26.93 -9.54
CA ALA A 31 0.06 25.48 -9.31
C ALA A 31 -0.75 25.01 -8.09
N SER A 32 -0.86 25.84 -7.05
CA SER A 32 -1.75 25.63 -5.92
C SER A 32 -3.22 25.71 -6.34
N ALA A 33 -3.57 26.65 -7.23
CA ALA A 33 -4.91 26.74 -7.81
C ALA A 33 -5.24 25.51 -8.68
N ALA A 34 -4.28 24.99 -9.45
CA ALA A 34 -4.45 23.74 -10.21
C ALA A 34 -4.63 22.50 -9.31
N MET A 35 -3.97 22.47 -8.14
CA MET A 35 -4.17 21.44 -7.12
C MET A 35 -5.53 21.59 -6.40
N GLN A 36 -6.03 22.81 -6.24
CA GLN A 36 -7.38 23.08 -5.69
C GLN A 36 -8.50 22.79 -6.70
N ALA A 37 -8.22 22.83 -8.01
CA ALA A 37 -9.22 22.67 -9.06
C ALA A 37 -9.75 21.22 -9.25
N ARG A 38 -9.36 20.27 -8.40
CA ARG A 38 -9.84 18.88 -8.48
C ARG A 38 -10.41 18.34 -7.18
N ALA A 39 -11.42 19.04 -6.69
CA ALA A 39 -12.56 18.47 -5.98
C ALA A 39 -13.74 19.44 -6.22
N GLU A 40 -14.94 18.93 -6.49
CA GLU A 40 -16.15 19.69 -6.16
C GLU A 40 -16.15 19.81 -4.63
N ALA A 41 -15.40 20.78 -4.13
CA ALA A 41 -15.23 21.07 -2.73
C ALA A 41 -16.28 22.12 -2.36
N ASP A 42 -17.14 21.72 -1.44
CA ASP A 42 -18.05 22.58 -0.70
C ASP A 42 -17.37 23.91 -0.32
N THR A 43 -17.95 25.00 -0.81
CA THR A 43 -17.40 26.35 -0.81
C THR A 43 -17.49 26.98 0.59
N THR A 44 -16.60 26.60 1.51
CA THR A 44 -16.35 27.37 2.75
C THR A 44 -14.90 27.25 3.25
N GLY A 45 -13.99 28.09 2.76
CA GLY A 45 -12.78 28.57 3.47
C GLY A 45 -11.81 27.58 4.15
N LYS A 46 -11.91 26.27 3.93
CA LYS A 46 -11.09 25.27 4.61
C LYS A 46 -9.83 24.98 3.81
N GLU A 47 -8.68 25.26 4.41
CA GLU A 47 -7.33 24.93 3.91
C GLU A 47 -7.11 23.41 3.71
N TRP A 48 -8.10 22.57 4.08
CA TRP A 48 -8.08 21.11 3.97
C TRP A 48 -9.01 20.62 2.85
N THR A 49 -8.46 19.90 1.88
CA THR A 49 -9.19 19.13 0.88
C THR A 49 -9.37 17.70 1.35
N ARG A 50 -10.62 17.23 1.43
CA ARG A 50 -10.95 15.87 1.86
C ARG A 50 -11.65 15.13 0.72
N SER A 51 -11.40 13.84 0.61
CA SER A 51 -12.10 12.96 -0.32
C SER A 51 -12.15 11.57 0.28
N GLY A 52 -13.30 10.91 0.22
CA GLY A 52 -13.46 9.51 0.62
C GLY A 52 -14.13 8.69 -0.47
N ILE A 53 -13.80 7.41 -0.54
CA ILE A 53 -14.55 6.44 -1.34
C ILE A 53 -14.86 5.25 -0.46
N VAL A 54 -16.14 4.96 -0.28
CA VAL A 54 -16.63 3.71 0.34
C VAL A 54 -17.02 2.76 -0.78
N ASN A 55 -16.48 1.54 -0.77
CA ASN A 55 -16.86 0.48 -1.69
C ASN A 55 -17.39 -0.72 -0.91
N ILE A 56 -18.53 -1.26 -1.32
CA ILE A 56 -19.09 -2.49 -0.79
C ILE A 56 -19.40 -3.40 -1.97
N ASN A 57 -18.59 -4.45 -2.13
CA ASN A 57 -18.80 -5.47 -3.16
C ASN A 57 -19.33 -6.75 -2.51
N MET A 58 -20.29 -7.39 -3.16
CA MET A 58 -20.82 -8.69 -2.74
C MET A 58 -20.89 -9.61 -3.95
N THR A 59 -20.65 -10.90 -3.74
CA THR A 59 -20.83 -11.93 -4.76
C THR A 59 -21.54 -13.11 -4.12
N GLN A 60 -22.48 -13.69 -4.87
CA GLN A 60 -23.24 -14.85 -4.42
C GLN A 60 -23.33 -15.86 -5.57
N VAL A 61 -23.10 -17.12 -5.23
CA VAL A 61 -23.39 -18.28 -6.07
C VAL A 61 -24.46 -19.10 -5.36
N SER A 62 -25.59 -19.34 -6.03
CA SER A 62 -26.69 -20.16 -5.51
C SER A 62 -26.99 -21.29 -6.49
N LEU A 63 -26.78 -22.53 -6.06
CA LEU A 63 -26.92 -23.72 -6.89
C LEU A 63 -28.07 -24.58 -6.37
N THR A 64 -29.06 -24.83 -7.23
CA THR A 64 -30.18 -25.74 -6.98
C THR A 64 -30.31 -26.69 -8.15
N ASN A 65 -30.27 -28.01 -7.90
CA ASN A 65 -30.33 -29.04 -8.95
C ASN A 65 -29.29 -28.84 -10.08
N TRP A 66 -28.10 -28.35 -9.73
CA TRP A 66 -27.07 -27.99 -10.70
C TRP A 66 -26.14 -29.17 -10.99
N ALA A 67 -26.38 -29.85 -12.12
CA ALA A 67 -25.70 -31.11 -12.46
C ALA A 67 -24.20 -30.94 -12.82
N ALA A 68 -23.74 -29.74 -13.16
CA ALA A 68 -22.35 -29.48 -13.53
C ALA A 68 -21.39 -29.43 -12.32
N GLY A 69 -21.90 -29.54 -11.09
CA GLY A 69 -21.11 -29.45 -9.87
C GLY A 69 -20.77 -28.01 -9.44
N GLY A 70 -20.09 -27.88 -8.30
CA GLY A 70 -19.80 -26.60 -7.64
C GLY A 70 -20.46 -26.50 -6.27
N TYR A 71 -20.20 -25.40 -5.57
CA TYR A 71 -20.74 -25.13 -4.24
C TYR A 71 -21.38 -23.76 -4.22
N SER A 72 -22.53 -23.65 -3.54
CA SER A 72 -23.10 -22.34 -3.24
C SER A 72 -22.11 -21.56 -2.37
N SER A 73 -22.05 -20.25 -2.53
CA SER A 73 -21.13 -19.39 -1.78
C SER A 73 -21.63 -17.96 -1.67
N VAL A 74 -21.14 -17.27 -0.65
CA VAL A 74 -21.31 -15.83 -0.49
C VAL A 74 -19.97 -15.22 -0.13
N SER A 75 -19.64 -14.10 -0.74
CA SER A 75 -18.45 -13.32 -0.40
C SER A 75 -18.79 -11.84 -0.41
N GLY A 76 -18.06 -11.08 0.39
CA GLY A 76 -18.21 -9.64 0.42
C GLY A 76 -16.93 -8.97 0.88
N ILE A 77 -16.75 -7.73 0.43
CA ILE A 77 -15.68 -6.86 0.89
C ILE A 77 -16.21 -5.45 1.04
N ALA A 78 -15.94 -4.85 2.20
CA ALA A 78 -16.14 -3.44 2.46
C ALA A 78 -14.78 -2.74 2.49
N MET A 79 -14.65 -1.64 1.78
CA MET A 79 -13.45 -0.83 1.75
C MET A 79 -13.76 0.64 1.93
N PHE A 80 -12.89 1.36 2.61
CA PHE A 80 -12.86 2.81 2.68
C PHE A 80 -11.49 3.32 2.26
N ASN A 81 -11.45 4.27 1.34
CA ASN A 81 -10.23 4.99 0.94
C ASN A 81 -10.47 6.48 1.16
N GLY A 82 -9.87 7.03 2.21
CA GLY A 82 -10.00 8.43 2.61
C GLY A 82 -8.71 9.20 2.45
N THR A 83 -8.83 10.49 2.13
CA THR A 83 -7.73 11.45 2.12
C THR A 83 -8.13 12.74 2.82
N ALA A 84 -7.16 13.37 3.48
CA ALA A 84 -7.28 14.70 4.06
C ALA A 84 -5.95 15.42 3.84
N ASN A 85 -5.94 16.37 2.91
CA ASN A 85 -4.74 17.05 2.46
C ASN A 85 -4.84 18.53 2.77
N TRP A 86 -3.74 19.13 3.20
CA TRP A 86 -3.65 20.56 3.51
C TRP A 86 -2.47 21.17 2.76
N LYS A 87 -2.66 22.36 2.23
CA LYS A 87 -1.58 23.12 1.60
C LYS A 87 -1.71 24.61 1.91
N LYS A 88 -0.64 25.20 2.42
CA LYS A 88 -0.55 26.64 2.67
C LYS A 88 0.87 27.14 2.41
N GLY A 89 1.01 28.05 1.44
CA GLY A 89 2.31 28.52 0.98
C GLY A 89 3.18 27.34 0.55
N ARG A 90 4.40 27.27 1.10
CA ARG A 90 5.38 26.20 0.83
C ARG A 90 5.18 24.93 1.66
N LYS A 91 4.12 24.83 2.46
CA LYS A 91 3.89 23.67 3.33
C LYS A 91 2.75 22.83 2.78
N ALA A 92 2.95 21.53 2.71
CA ALA A 92 1.95 20.54 2.33
C ALA A 92 1.87 19.44 3.39
N TRP A 93 0.67 18.96 3.67
CA TRP A 93 0.44 17.85 4.58
C TRP A 93 -0.61 16.92 3.99
N ASP A 94 -0.17 15.77 3.51
CA ASP A 94 -1.04 14.77 2.90
C ASP A 94 -1.32 13.65 3.89
N ASN A 95 -2.58 13.23 4.00
CA ASN A 95 -2.98 12.12 4.86
C ASN A 95 -3.87 11.18 4.09
N SER A 96 -3.69 9.88 4.28
CA SER A 96 -4.60 8.87 3.74
C SER A 96 -4.91 7.78 4.76
N LEU A 97 -6.13 7.27 4.69
CA LEU A 97 -6.62 6.15 5.48
C LEU A 97 -7.26 5.13 4.53
N VAL A 98 -6.75 3.91 4.52
CA VAL A 98 -7.35 2.78 3.81
C VAL A 98 -7.79 1.76 4.85
N LEU A 99 -9.08 1.41 4.80
CA LEU A 99 -9.65 0.31 5.57
C LEU A 99 -10.22 -0.70 4.58
N ALA A 100 -9.94 -1.98 4.75
CA ALA A 100 -10.56 -3.04 3.97
C ALA A 100 -10.86 -4.22 4.89
N PHE A 101 -12.06 -4.78 4.75
CA PHE A 101 -12.45 -5.99 5.46
C PHE A 101 -13.33 -6.84 4.55
N GLY A 102 -12.91 -8.06 4.31
CA GLY A 102 -13.56 -8.98 3.40
C GLY A 102 -13.58 -10.40 3.91
N GLY A 103 -14.64 -11.12 3.57
CA GLY A 103 -14.80 -12.52 3.90
C GLY A 103 -15.57 -13.27 2.83
N GLN A 104 -15.43 -14.59 2.85
CA GLN A 104 -16.21 -15.48 2.02
C GLN A 104 -16.57 -16.75 2.79
N GLN A 105 -17.69 -17.35 2.43
CA GLN A 105 -18.12 -18.63 2.92
C GLN A 105 -18.61 -19.46 1.74
N GLN A 106 -18.06 -20.66 1.63
CA GLN A 106 -18.53 -21.69 0.71
C GLN A 106 -19.45 -22.64 1.47
N GLN A 107 -20.40 -23.26 0.76
CA GLN A 107 -21.31 -24.25 1.32
C GLN A 107 -20.53 -25.32 2.12
N ASP A 108 -20.99 -25.57 3.35
CA ASP A 108 -20.41 -26.52 4.31
C ASP A 108 -18.94 -26.24 4.69
N GLY A 109 -18.40 -25.07 4.32
CA GLY A 109 -17.04 -24.64 4.64
C GLY A 109 -16.99 -23.56 5.73
N PRO A 110 -15.82 -23.35 6.35
CA PRO A 110 -15.61 -22.26 7.30
C PRO A 110 -15.67 -20.90 6.58
N THR A 111 -15.97 -19.85 7.34
CA THR A 111 -15.77 -18.48 6.86
C THR A 111 -14.27 -18.21 6.75
N THR A 112 -13.84 -17.74 5.58
CA THR A 112 -12.44 -17.40 5.31
C THR A 112 -12.30 -15.91 5.04
N LYS A 113 -11.24 -15.32 5.60
CA LYS A 113 -10.90 -13.91 5.43
C LYS A 113 -10.30 -13.69 4.04
N THR A 114 -10.77 -12.71 3.31
CA THR A 114 -10.30 -12.40 1.94
C THR A 114 -9.56 -11.07 1.84
N ASP A 115 -9.83 -10.15 2.76
CA ASP A 115 -9.06 -8.91 2.96
C ASP A 115 -9.20 -8.44 4.40
N ASP A 116 -8.15 -7.84 4.94
CA ASP A 116 -8.12 -7.32 6.30
C ASP A 116 -6.96 -6.34 6.44
N ARG A 117 -7.25 -5.05 6.29
CA ARG A 117 -6.23 -4.02 6.18
C ARG A 117 -6.66 -2.73 6.84
N ILE A 118 -5.78 -2.21 7.67
CA ILE A 118 -5.76 -0.84 8.17
C ILE A 118 -4.45 -0.23 7.69
N GLU A 119 -4.51 0.84 6.90
CA GLU A 119 -3.34 1.57 6.47
C GLU A 119 -3.56 3.07 6.68
N LEU A 120 -2.71 3.68 7.51
CA LEU A 120 -2.66 5.10 7.75
C LEU A 120 -1.35 5.66 7.18
N ASN A 121 -1.43 6.77 6.45
CA ASN A 121 -0.26 7.51 5.99
C ASN A 121 -0.41 8.99 6.34
N SER A 122 0.70 9.61 6.72
CA SER A 122 0.81 11.04 6.96
C SER A 122 2.15 11.52 6.44
N LYS A 123 2.13 12.45 5.48
CA LYS A 123 3.33 13.01 4.86
C LYS A 123 3.32 14.52 4.99
N TYR A 124 4.29 15.06 5.73
CA TYR A 124 4.48 16.49 5.85
C TYR A 124 5.66 16.93 4.99
N GLY A 125 5.46 17.92 4.13
CA GLY A 125 6.45 18.42 3.18
C GLY A 125 6.62 19.94 3.20
N TYR A 126 7.87 20.39 3.04
CA TYR A 126 8.24 21.77 2.78
C TYR A 126 8.81 21.90 1.37
N GLU A 127 8.18 22.72 0.53
CA GLU A 127 8.56 22.99 -0.85
C GLU A 127 9.92 23.69 -0.89
N LEU A 128 10.91 23.03 -1.50
CA LEU A 128 12.25 23.57 -1.73
C LEU A 128 12.28 24.37 -3.04
N THR A 129 11.81 23.72 -4.10
CA THR A 129 11.66 24.28 -5.45
C THR A 129 10.35 23.76 -6.04
N LYS A 130 9.94 24.31 -7.18
CA LYS A 130 8.73 23.85 -7.88
C LYS A 130 8.80 22.32 -8.05
N SER A 131 7.78 21.65 -7.51
CA SER A 131 7.61 20.18 -7.56
C SER A 131 8.52 19.36 -6.64
N TRP A 132 9.46 19.95 -5.90
CA TRP A 132 10.34 19.23 -4.96
C TRP A 132 10.10 19.66 -3.52
N TYR A 133 9.82 18.69 -2.66
CA TYR A 133 9.58 18.93 -1.24
C TYR A 133 10.59 18.14 -0.42
N LEU A 134 11.16 18.77 0.61
CA LEU A 134 11.74 18.03 1.73
C LEU A 134 10.58 17.53 2.59
N ALA A 135 10.47 16.23 2.78
CA ALA A 135 9.31 15.64 3.42
C ALA A 135 9.67 14.58 4.48
N ALA A 136 8.84 14.49 5.51
CA ALA A 136 8.80 13.39 6.44
C ALA A 136 7.52 12.58 6.20
N LEU A 137 7.65 11.26 6.08
CA LEU A 137 6.56 10.32 5.88
C LEU A 137 6.45 9.40 7.10
N ALA A 138 5.28 9.36 7.71
CA ALA A 138 4.86 8.35 8.66
C ALA A 138 3.84 7.42 8.01
N GLN A 139 4.02 6.11 8.16
CA GLN A 139 3.06 5.10 7.75
C GLN A 139 2.83 4.12 8.91
N PHE A 140 1.59 3.66 9.01
CA PHE A 140 1.21 2.58 9.89
C PHE A 140 0.31 1.59 9.13
N LYS A 141 0.65 0.30 9.16
CA LYS A 141 -0.12 -0.79 8.53
C LYS A 141 -0.39 -1.87 9.57
N THR A 142 -1.62 -2.38 9.63
CA THR A 142 -2.01 -3.53 10.45
C THR A 142 -3.32 -4.11 9.90
N GLN A 143 -3.96 -4.97 10.67
CA GLN A 143 -5.20 -5.67 10.35
C GLN A 143 -6.16 -5.64 11.56
N PHE A 144 -7.44 -5.88 11.33
CA PHE A 144 -8.50 -5.84 12.34
C PHE A 144 -8.59 -7.11 13.18
N THR A 145 -8.53 -8.28 12.54
CA THR A 145 -8.88 -9.55 13.18
C THR A 145 -7.80 -10.59 13.02
N GLU A 146 -7.97 -11.69 13.75
CA GLU A 146 -7.18 -12.90 13.53
C GLU A 146 -7.35 -13.44 12.10
N GLY A 147 -6.34 -14.16 11.64
CA GLY A 147 -6.35 -14.90 10.38
C GLY A 147 -5.75 -16.27 10.58
N PHE A 148 -6.25 -17.24 9.82
CA PHE A 148 -5.87 -18.65 9.92
C PHE A 148 -5.39 -19.17 8.57
N ASN A 149 -4.43 -20.09 8.58
CA ASN A 149 -4.05 -20.87 7.39
C ASN A 149 -5.09 -21.98 7.11
N VAL A 150 -4.82 -22.81 6.10
CA VAL A 150 -5.74 -23.90 5.71
C VAL A 150 -5.76 -25.04 6.73
N GLU A 151 -4.70 -25.17 7.53
CA GLU A 151 -4.55 -26.13 8.62
C GLU A 151 -5.31 -25.71 9.90
N GLY A 152 -5.73 -24.44 9.98
CA GLY A 152 -6.43 -23.87 11.14
C GLY A 152 -5.51 -23.25 12.19
N ASP A 153 -4.21 -23.11 11.91
CA ASP A 153 -3.28 -22.38 12.76
C ASP A 153 -3.47 -20.88 12.58
N ARG A 154 -3.44 -20.15 13.70
CA ARG A 154 -3.44 -18.69 13.65
C ARG A 154 -2.14 -18.22 13.02
N ILE A 155 -2.27 -17.43 11.95
CA ILE A 155 -1.13 -16.84 11.25
C ILE A 155 -1.03 -15.34 11.48
N SER A 156 -2.11 -14.69 11.94
CA SER A 156 -2.10 -13.25 12.16
C SER A 156 -3.17 -12.81 13.16
N ASN A 157 -3.01 -11.59 13.70
CA ASN A 157 -3.92 -10.92 14.63
C ASN A 157 -3.72 -9.40 14.54
N LEU A 158 -4.52 -8.61 15.26
CA LEU A 158 -4.29 -7.17 15.40
C LEU A 158 -2.84 -6.93 15.88
N LEU A 159 -2.11 -6.06 15.18
CA LEU A 159 -0.68 -5.77 15.42
C LEU A 159 0.26 -6.98 15.26
N SER A 160 -0.19 -8.04 14.58
CA SER A 160 0.58 -9.24 14.31
C SER A 160 0.27 -9.76 12.89
N PRO A 161 0.84 -9.15 11.84
CA PRO A 161 1.86 -8.10 11.91
C PRO A 161 1.27 -6.68 11.97
N GLY A 162 1.99 -5.81 12.69
CA GLY A 162 1.90 -4.37 12.55
C GLY A 162 3.20 -3.81 11.96
N TYR A 163 3.12 -2.78 11.12
CA TYR A 163 4.27 -2.10 10.56
C TYR A 163 4.16 -0.60 10.81
N GLY A 164 5.10 -0.05 11.55
CA GLY A 164 5.34 1.40 11.63
C GLY A 164 6.50 1.79 10.72
N LEU A 165 6.38 2.89 9.98
CA LEU A 165 7.46 3.40 9.14
C LEU A 165 7.58 4.91 9.32
N LEU A 166 8.80 5.39 9.50
CA LEU A 166 9.14 6.81 9.54
C LEU A 166 10.34 7.07 8.63
N GLY A 167 10.15 7.89 7.59
CA GLY A 167 11.20 8.23 6.63
C GLY A 167 11.32 9.73 6.44
N ILE A 168 12.53 10.22 6.21
CA ILE A 168 12.81 11.62 5.85
C ILE A 168 13.51 11.63 4.50
N GLY A 169 12.97 12.39 3.55
CA GLY A 169 13.38 12.29 2.17
C GLY A 169 12.91 13.43 1.28
N LEU A 170 13.05 13.23 -0.02
CA LEU A 170 12.58 14.14 -1.05
C LEU A 170 11.30 13.60 -1.67
N ASP A 171 10.32 14.47 -1.84
CA ASP A 171 9.05 14.17 -2.48
C ASP A 171 8.93 14.98 -3.78
N TYR A 172 8.93 14.28 -4.90
CA TYR A 172 8.77 14.84 -6.23
C TYR A 172 7.30 14.77 -6.67
N LYS A 173 6.71 15.94 -6.91
CA LYS A 173 5.29 16.16 -7.25
C LYS A 173 5.17 17.12 -8.44
N PRO A 174 5.43 16.66 -9.68
CA PRO A 174 5.38 17.51 -10.87
C PRO A 174 3.97 18.00 -11.23
N ASN A 175 2.94 17.27 -10.82
CA ASN A 175 1.54 17.56 -11.08
C ASN A 175 0.64 16.91 -10.00
N ASP A 176 -0.67 16.99 -10.18
CA ASP A 176 -1.70 16.40 -9.31
C ASP A 176 -1.84 14.88 -9.46
N LYS A 177 -1.24 14.28 -10.50
CA LYS A 177 -1.39 12.86 -10.84
C LYS A 177 -0.29 11.99 -10.30
N PHE A 178 0.92 12.52 -10.10
CA PHE A 178 2.10 11.73 -9.78
C PHE A 178 2.84 12.27 -8.56
N THR A 179 3.25 11.36 -7.68
CA THR A 179 4.15 11.64 -6.54
C THR A 179 5.16 10.52 -6.41
N ALA A 180 6.43 10.90 -6.18
CA ALA A 180 7.52 9.99 -5.89
C ALA A 180 8.26 10.45 -4.64
N PHE A 181 8.12 9.72 -3.54
CA PHE A 181 8.84 9.98 -2.30
C PHE A 181 10.03 9.04 -2.17
N PHE A 182 11.23 9.60 -2.08
CA PHE A 182 12.47 8.86 -1.88
C PHE A 182 13.10 9.26 -0.55
N SER A 183 13.33 8.28 0.32
CA SER A 183 13.93 8.45 1.63
C SER A 183 15.15 7.54 1.78
N PRO A 184 16.38 8.09 1.82
CA PRO A 184 17.59 7.30 2.03
C PRO A 184 17.75 6.86 3.50
N ALA A 185 16.97 7.45 4.42
CA ALA A 185 17.02 7.13 5.84
C ALA A 185 15.60 6.92 6.37
N THR A 186 15.22 5.65 6.50
CA THR A 186 13.90 5.22 6.92
C THR A 186 14.04 4.21 8.06
N ALA A 187 13.26 4.40 9.12
CA ALA A 187 13.08 3.41 10.17
C ALA A 187 11.75 2.68 9.93
N ARG A 188 11.80 1.35 9.84
CA ARG A 188 10.64 0.46 9.83
C ARG A 188 10.64 -0.36 11.11
N LEU A 189 9.55 -0.30 11.87
CA LEU A 189 9.31 -1.11 13.05
C LEU A 189 8.29 -2.18 12.69
N VAL A 190 8.70 -3.44 12.69
CA VAL A 190 7.79 -4.58 12.60
C VAL A 190 7.34 -4.94 14.01
N ILE A 191 6.05 -5.23 14.17
CA ILE A 191 5.40 -5.51 15.44
C ILE A 191 4.69 -6.85 15.31
N VAL A 192 4.92 -7.74 16.27
CA VAL A 192 4.23 -9.02 16.45
C VAL A 192 3.93 -9.16 17.93
N THR A 193 2.70 -8.84 18.32
CA THR A 193 2.26 -8.91 19.72
C THR A 193 1.67 -10.28 20.11
N ASP A 194 1.31 -11.12 19.14
CA ASP A 194 0.74 -12.44 19.37
C ASP A 194 1.82 -13.52 19.35
N GLU A 195 2.26 -13.95 20.53
CA GLU A 195 3.30 -14.97 20.70
C GLU A 195 2.85 -16.36 20.21
N THR A 196 1.54 -16.60 20.05
CA THR A 196 1.03 -17.89 19.57
C THR A 196 1.47 -18.18 18.13
N LEU A 197 1.82 -17.14 17.36
CA LEU A 197 2.31 -17.28 15.98
C LEU A 197 3.67 -18.01 15.89
N PHE A 198 4.42 -18.10 16.99
CA PHE A 198 5.66 -18.88 17.05
C PHE A 198 5.42 -20.39 17.30
N GLY A 199 4.16 -20.83 17.40
CA GLY A 199 3.79 -22.25 17.48
C GLY A 199 4.33 -22.98 18.71
N GLY A 200 4.60 -22.24 19.80
CA GLY A 200 5.22 -22.79 21.01
C GLY A 200 6.70 -23.17 20.86
N SER A 201 7.35 -22.75 19.76
CA SER A 201 8.79 -22.95 19.58
C SER A 201 9.58 -22.27 20.69
N THR A 202 10.68 -22.91 21.10
CA THR A 202 11.66 -22.34 22.03
C THR A 202 12.94 -21.89 21.32
N ASP A 203 13.00 -22.02 19.99
CA ASP A 203 14.14 -21.58 19.19
C ASP A 203 14.17 -20.04 19.14
N PRO A 204 15.21 -19.38 19.70
CA PRO A 204 15.34 -17.93 19.68
C PRO A 204 15.65 -17.36 18.29
N GLU A 205 16.09 -18.19 17.34
CA GLU A 205 16.39 -17.76 15.97
C GLU A 205 15.19 -17.89 15.03
N LEU A 206 14.11 -18.55 15.45
CA LEU A 206 12.85 -18.55 14.70
C LEU A 206 12.34 -17.11 14.57
N ARG A 207 11.95 -16.73 13.35
CA ARG A 207 11.37 -15.42 13.06
C ARG A 207 9.98 -15.55 12.45
N VAL A 208 9.07 -14.69 12.90
CA VAL A 208 7.73 -14.51 12.33
C VAL A 208 7.62 -13.06 11.85
N TYR A 209 7.34 -12.84 10.57
CA TYR A 209 7.39 -11.52 9.92
C TYR A 209 8.72 -10.78 10.14
N GLY A 210 9.81 -11.51 10.31
CA GLY A 210 11.11 -10.94 10.65
C GLY A 210 11.32 -10.63 12.14
N VAL A 211 10.34 -10.77 13.03
CA VAL A 211 10.54 -10.62 14.49
C VAL A 211 11.03 -11.92 15.10
N LYS A 212 12.13 -11.89 15.86
CA LYS A 212 12.67 -13.07 16.57
C LYS A 212 11.75 -13.54 17.69
N ASN A 213 11.70 -14.85 17.89
CA ASN A 213 11.02 -15.46 19.03
C ASN A 213 11.54 -14.89 20.36
N GLY A 214 10.63 -14.55 21.26
CA GLY A 214 10.92 -13.84 22.52
C GLY A 214 10.94 -12.31 22.42
N ASN A 215 10.87 -11.74 21.21
CA ASN A 215 10.69 -10.30 20.99
C ASN A 215 9.30 -10.02 20.42
N THR A 216 8.79 -8.81 20.66
CA THR A 216 7.51 -8.34 20.07
C THR A 216 7.71 -7.35 18.94
N THR A 217 8.95 -6.92 18.71
CA THR A 217 9.28 -5.93 17.68
C THR A 217 10.63 -6.18 17.05
N GLU A 218 10.77 -5.81 15.77
CA GLU A 218 12.05 -5.75 15.04
C GLU A 218 12.20 -4.35 14.43
N LEU A 219 13.33 -3.69 14.69
CA LEU A 219 13.67 -2.42 14.05
C LEU A 219 14.55 -2.66 12.83
N GLU A 220 14.18 -2.04 11.73
CA GLU A 220 14.90 -2.10 10.46
C GLU A 220 15.19 -0.69 9.97
N LEU A 221 16.40 -0.50 9.46
CA LEU A 221 16.85 0.78 8.93
C LEU A 221 17.17 0.60 7.45
N GLY A 222 16.70 1.52 6.61
CA GLY A 222 16.73 1.28 5.19
C GLY A 222 16.42 2.46 4.30
N GLY A 223 16.55 2.19 3.00
CA GLY A 223 16.09 3.06 1.93
C GLY A 223 14.64 2.77 1.61
N TYR A 224 13.88 3.81 1.27
CA TYR A 224 12.47 3.69 0.95
C TYR A 224 12.11 4.52 -0.28
N LEU A 225 11.35 3.93 -1.19
CA LEU A 225 10.78 4.59 -2.36
C LEU A 225 9.28 4.32 -2.40
N ARG A 226 8.47 5.38 -2.45
CA ARG A 226 7.05 5.32 -2.74
C ARG A 226 6.76 6.04 -4.05
N LEU A 227 6.12 5.33 -4.98
CA LEU A 227 5.59 5.87 -6.22
C LEU A 227 4.07 5.80 -6.16
N GLN A 228 3.39 6.86 -6.57
CA GLN A 228 1.94 6.84 -6.73
C GLN A 228 1.55 7.63 -7.97
N TYR A 229 0.67 7.04 -8.77
CA TYR A 229 0.06 7.66 -9.94
C TYR A 229 -1.45 7.48 -9.91
N GLN A 230 -2.20 8.56 -10.12
CA GLN A 230 -3.66 8.56 -10.18
C GLN A 230 -4.13 9.44 -11.33
N THR A 231 -5.01 8.91 -12.18
CA THR A 231 -5.62 9.68 -13.26
C THR A 231 -7.03 9.20 -13.55
N GLU A 232 -7.82 10.10 -14.11
CA GLU A 232 -9.06 9.75 -14.81
C GLU A 232 -8.67 9.49 -16.26
N LEU A 233 -8.92 8.28 -16.74
CA LEU A 233 -8.61 7.85 -18.12
C LEU A 233 -9.77 8.19 -19.06
N ALA A 234 -10.99 8.12 -18.54
CA ALA A 234 -12.23 8.55 -19.19
C ALA A 234 -13.24 8.98 -18.10
N LYS A 235 -14.33 9.66 -18.48
CA LYS A 235 -15.34 10.20 -17.54
C LYS A 235 -15.82 9.21 -16.47
N ASN A 236 -15.79 7.92 -16.77
CA ASN A 236 -16.25 6.85 -15.89
C ASN A 236 -15.14 5.84 -15.55
N ILE A 237 -13.88 6.13 -15.84
CA ILE A 237 -12.75 5.21 -15.64
C ILE A 237 -11.64 5.94 -14.90
N THR A 238 -11.41 5.55 -13.65
CA THR A 238 -10.29 6.01 -12.83
C THR A 238 -9.25 4.90 -12.71
N PHE A 239 -7.99 5.30 -12.77
CA PHE A 239 -6.84 4.43 -12.58
C PHE A 239 -5.95 4.98 -11.48
N MET A 240 -5.60 4.13 -10.52
CA MET A 240 -4.62 4.40 -9.48
C MET A 240 -3.61 3.27 -9.43
N THR A 241 -2.33 3.59 -9.32
CA THR A 241 -1.29 2.60 -9.02
C THR A 241 -0.31 3.17 -8.01
N ARG A 242 0.16 2.32 -7.10
CA ARG A 242 1.04 2.68 -6.01
C ARG A 242 2.06 1.57 -5.78
N GLY A 243 3.33 1.93 -5.74
CA GLY A 243 4.44 1.04 -5.39
C GLY A 243 5.17 1.54 -4.16
N ASP A 244 5.35 0.68 -3.17
CA ASP A 244 6.22 0.88 -2.01
C ASP A 244 7.40 -0.11 -2.12
N LEU A 245 8.62 0.41 -2.06
CA LEU A 245 9.85 -0.38 -2.10
C LEU A 245 10.70 -0.05 -0.86
N PHE A 246 11.12 -1.07 -0.12
CA PHE A 246 11.97 -0.92 1.06
C PHE A 246 13.21 -1.81 0.95
N SER A 247 14.39 -1.25 1.20
CA SER A 247 15.66 -1.98 1.22
C SER A 247 16.23 -1.91 2.63
N ASN A 248 16.33 -3.06 3.29
CA ASN A 248 16.85 -3.16 4.65
C ASN A 248 18.39 -3.11 4.64
N TYR A 249 18.97 -1.99 5.10
CA TYR A 249 20.43 -1.82 5.16
C TYR A 249 21.09 -2.71 6.21
N LEU A 250 20.34 -3.16 7.21
CA LEU A 250 20.86 -4.00 8.28
C LEU A 250 20.89 -5.48 7.90
N ARG A 251 20.06 -5.91 6.94
CA ARG A 251 19.92 -7.31 6.55
C ARG A 251 19.67 -7.42 5.05
N ASN A 252 20.68 -7.88 4.30
CA ASN A 252 20.62 -8.16 2.87
C ASN A 252 19.98 -7.03 2.03
N PRO A 253 20.63 -5.85 1.93
CA PRO A 253 20.07 -4.68 1.25
C PRO A 253 19.70 -4.91 -0.23
N GLN A 254 20.29 -5.92 -0.86
CA GLN A 254 19.96 -6.36 -2.22
C GLN A 254 18.53 -6.94 -2.34
N ASN A 255 17.96 -7.40 -1.23
CA ASN A 255 16.61 -7.94 -1.16
C ASN A 255 15.65 -6.78 -0.87
N VAL A 256 15.02 -6.29 -1.91
CA VAL A 256 14.06 -5.19 -1.81
C VAL A 256 12.67 -5.76 -1.56
N ASP A 257 12.04 -5.34 -0.48
CA ASP A 257 10.64 -5.62 -0.22
C ASP A 257 9.79 -4.73 -1.11
N VAL A 258 8.80 -5.32 -1.77
CA VAL A 258 7.94 -4.67 -2.75
C VAL A 258 6.49 -4.87 -2.35
N THR A 259 5.72 -3.78 -2.29
CA THR A 259 4.27 -3.80 -2.30
C THR A 259 3.79 -2.97 -3.47
N TRP A 260 3.06 -3.56 -4.41
CA TRP A 260 2.55 -2.87 -5.58
C TRP A 260 1.05 -3.09 -5.71
N GLU A 261 0.28 -2.01 -5.68
CA GLU A 261 -1.17 -2.03 -5.77
C GLU A 261 -1.64 -1.28 -7.01
N THR A 262 -2.60 -1.84 -7.74
CA THR A 262 -3.25 -1.17 -8.85
C THR A 262 -4.76 -1.29 -8.68
N LEU A 263 -5.47 -0.19 -8.88
CA LEU A 263 -6.92 -0.10 -8.78
C LEU A 263 -7.48 0.57 -10.03
N TRP A 264 -8.37 -0.15 -10.71
CA TRP A 264 -9.27 0.39 -11.71
C TRP A 264 -10.65 0.56 -11.10
N THR A 265 -11.28 1.69 -11.40
CA THR A 265 -12.66 1.96 -11.01
C THR A 265 -13.46 2.37 -12.24
N PHE A 266 -14.45 1.55 -12.58
CA PHE A 266 -15.38 1.76 -13.68
C PHE A 266 -16.73 2.20 -13.10
N LYS A 267 -16.99 3.50 -13.10
CA LYS A 267 -18.25 4.07 -12.60
C LYS A 267 -19.40 3.69 -13.54
N VAL A 268 -20.40 2.98 -13.02
CA VAL A 268 -21.61 2.64 -13.79
C VAL A 268 -22.64 3.76 -13.61
N ASN A 269 -22.88 4.18 -12.37
CA ASN A 269 -23.73 5.33 -12.02
C ASN A 269 -23.26 5.94 -10.69
N GLU A 270 -24.05 6.83 -10.09
CA GLU A 270 -23.67 7.52 -8.85
C GLU A 270 -23.45 6.63 -7.63
N TRP A 271 -24.03 5.41 -7.62
CA TRP A 271 -23.94 4.50 -6.48
C TRP A 271 -23.33 3.14 -6.82
N PHE A 272 -23.14 2.83 -8.10
CA PHE A 272 -22.58 1.55 -8.57
C PHE A 272 -21.30 1.74 -9.36
N ALA A 273 -20.29 0.93 -9.04
CA ALA A 273 -19.06 0.82 -9.81
C ALA A 273 -18.58 -0.63 -9.88
N ALA A 274 -17.85 -0.94 -10.95
CA ALA A 274 -16.99 -2.11 -10.98
C ALA A 274 -15.57 -1.68 -10.58
N THR A 275 -14.88 -2.51 -9.80
CA THR A 275 -13.52 -2.29 -9.34
C THR A 275 -12.67 -3.50 -9.66
N LEU A 276 -11.49 -3.27 -10.24
CA LEU A 276 -10.47 -4.30 -10.44
C LEU A 276 -9.24 -3.86 -9.64
N ASN A 277 -8.94 -4.59 -8.57
CA ASN A 277 -7.78 -4.38 -7.72
C ASN A 277 -6.77 -5.51 -7.93
N THR A 278 -5.50 -5.16 -8.07
CA THR A 278 -4.39 -6.11 -8.00
C THR A 278 -3.42 -5.67 -6.92
N LEU A 279 -2.90 -6.64 -6.18
CA LEU A 279 -1.91 -6.45 -5.13
C LEU A 279 -0.80 -7.48 -5.30
N LEU A 280 0.40 -6.99 -5.53
CA LEU A 280 1.63 -7.77 -5.57
C LEU A 280 2.42 -7.47 -4.30
N ILE A 281 2.84 -8.52 -3.60
CA ILE A 281 3.72 -8.42 -2.44
C ILE A 281 4.93 -9.33 -2.67
N TYR A 282 6.11 -8.80 -2.43
CA TYR A 282 7.33 -9.59 -2.28
C TYR A 282 8.03 -9.11 -1.01
N ASP A 283 8.32 -10.04 -0.12
CA ASP A 283 9.07 -9.81 1.11
C ASP A 283 10.02 -10.98 1.26
N HIS A 284 11.30 -10.69 1.39
CA HIS A 284 12.33 -11.72 1.46
C HIS A 284 12.35 -12.45 2.81
N ASP A 285 11.90 -11.80 3.87
CA ASP A 285 11.88 -12.34 5.23
C ASP A 285 10.58 -13.10 5.55
N THR A 286 9.58 -13.03 4.66
CA THR A 286 8.34 -13.81 4.77
C THR A 286 8.50 -15.16 4.08
N ASN A 287 8.51 -16.23 4.89
CA ASN A 287 8.56 -17.61 4.42
C ASN A 287 7.16 -18.11 4.04
N LEU A 288 6.97 -18.44 2.77
CA LEU A 288 5.74 -19.04 2.27
C LEU A 288 5.96 -20.53 2.01
N PRO A 289 4.95 -21.39 2.27
CA PRO A 289 5.02 -22.79 1.94
C PRO A 289 5.13 -22.97 0.42
N LYS A 290 6.08 -23.81 0.00
CA LYS A 290 6.40 -24.13 -1.39
C LYS A 290 6.65 -25.62 -1.54
N VAL A 291 6.67 -26.06 -2.80
CA VAL A 291 7.03 -27.42 -3.19
C VAL A 291 8.13 -27.30 -4.26
N ASP A 292 9.21 -28.06 -4.12
CA ASP A 292 10.28 -28.10 -5.12
C ASP A 292 9.92 -28.99 -6.33
N ALA A 293 10.85 -29.15 -7.28
CA ALA A 293 10.61 -29.91 -8.51
C ALA A 293 10.40 -31.41 -8.23
N GLU A 294 10.87 -31.88 -7.09
CA GLU A 294 10.79 -33.26 -6.61
C GLU A 294 9.55 -33.52 -5.75
N GLY A 295 8.72 -32.51 -5.50
CA GLY A 295 7.49 -32.65 -4.72
C GLY A 295 7.69 -32.47 -3.21
N ILE A 296 8.86 -32.01 -2.76
CA ILE A 296 9.19 -31.84 -1.35
C ILE A 296 8.77 -30.45 -0.85
N PRO A 297 8.02 -30.36 0.26
CA PRO A 297 7.68 -29.09 0.87
C PRO A 297 8.89 -28.37 1.44
N TYR A 298 9.01 -27.08 1.19
CA TYR A 298 9.97 -26.18 1.84
C TYR A 298 9.34 -24.81 2.06
N ALA A 299 9.95 -23.98 2.92
CA ALA A 299 9.48 -22.62 3.15
C ALA A 299 10.49 -21.61 2.59
N GLY A 300 10.03 -20.57 1.91
CA GLY A 300 10.91 -19.53 1.40
C GLY A 300 10.19 -18.34 0.77
N PRO A 301 10.91 -17.25 0.45
CA PRO A 301 10.32 -16.03 -0.05
C PRO A 301 9.76 -16.19 -1.46
N ALA A 302 8.55 -15.72 -1.71
CA ALA A 302 7.90 -15.77 -3.02
C ALA A 302 7.08 -14.51 -3.28
N THR A 303 6.91 -14.20 -4.56
CA THR A 303 5.95 -13.19 -4.99
C THR A 303 4.53 -13.69 -4.71
N GLN A 304 3.78 -12.92 -3.95
CA GLN A 304 2.36 -13.09 -3.70
C GLN A 304 1.60 -12.17 -4.66
N PHE A 305 0.55 -12.68 -5.27
CA PHE A 305 -0.31 -11.90 -6.16
C PHE A 305 -1.77 -12.15 -5.81
N LYS A 306 -2.49 -11.06 -5.56
CA LYS A 306 -3.93 -11.05 -5.33
C LYS A 306 -4.59 -10.22 -6.42
N GLU A 307 -5.66 -10.75 -7.01
CA GLU A 307 -6.56 -10.04 -7.90
C GLU A 307 -7.97 -10.07 -7.32
N THR A 308 -8.69 -8.96 -7.41
CA THR A 308 -10.08 -8.88 -6.96
C THR A 308 -10.86 -8.03 -7.95
N LEU A 309 -11.83 -8.66 -8.60
CA LEU A 309 -12.85 -7.99 -9.40
C LEU A 309 -14.15 -7.96 -8.59
N GLY A 310 -14.68 -6.76 -8.34
CA GLY A 310 -15.92 -6.57 -7.61
C GLY A 310 -16.84 -5.61 -8.34
N ILE A 311 -18.14 -5.93 -8.38
CA ILE A 311 -19.19 -5.00 -8.77
C ILE A 311 -20.04 -4.75 -7.54
N GLY A 312 -20.27 -3.49 -7.21
CA GLY A 312 -20.94 -3.18 -5.96
C GLY A 312 -21.24 -1.72 -5.80
N LEU A 313 -21.62 -1.39 -4.57
CA LEU A 313 -21.90 -0.02 -4.19
C LEU A 313 -20.60 0.76 -4.04
N SER A 314 -20.54 1.94 -4.63
CA SER A 314 -19.41 2.86 -4.53
C SER A 314 -19.92 4.26 -4.28
N PHE A 315 -19.56 4.83 -3.14
CA PHE A 315 -19.97 6.17 -2.72
C PHE A 315 -18.75 7.06 -2.58
N LYS A 316 -18.80 8.23 -3.20
CA LYS A 316 -17.83 9.29 -2.97
C LYS A 316 -18.30 10.16 -1.80
N LEU A 317 -17.41 10.41 -0.84
CA LEU A 317 -17.59 11.28 0.33
C LEU A 317 -16.70 12.52 0.21
#